data_AF-A0A6B3EVW5-F1
#
_entry.id   AF-A0A6B3EVW5-F1
#
_cell.length_a   1.000
_cell.length_b   1.000
_cell.length_c   1.000
_cell.angle_alpha   90.00
_cell.angle_beta   90.00
_cell.angle_gamma   90.00
#
_symmetry.space_group_name_H-M   'P 1'
#
loop_
_entity.id
_entity.type
_entity.pdbx_description
1 polymer ?
#
loop_
_entity_poly.entity_id
_entity_poly.type
_entity_poly.pdbx_seq_one_letter_code
_entity_poly.pdbx_strand_id
1 'polypeptide(L)'
;CIDMCAYFVVRYYNADPLTTAPLPVYGPEGTEERLTAGHGDTPTRSAMAEVFDFHTLKPGSFRIGPFTLHAEQVRHPVEAYGFRVEHEGRSLTYSGDTGPAPALDQLAADSDLF
;
A
#
# COMPACT_ATOMS: atom_id res chain seq x y z
N CYS A 1 1.54 -0.42 -8.93
CA CYS A 1 1.36 0.97 -8.49
C CYS A 1 0.86 1.87 -9.62
N ILE A 2 1.35 1.75 -10.87
CA ILE A 2 0.87 2.63 -11.98
C ILE A 2 -0.59 2.36 -12.41
N ASP A 3 -1.11 1.19 -12.08
CA ASP A 3 -2.53 0.84 -12.16
C ASP A 3 -3.43 1.81 -11.39
N MET A 4 -2.92 2.44 -10.32
CA MET A 4 -3.63 3.49 -9.61
C MET A 4 -3.88 4.74 -10.45
N CYS A 5 -3.08 5.02 -11.48
CA CYS A 5 -3.33 6.15 -12.39
C CYS A 5 -4.61 5.94 -13.21
N ALA A 6 -4.85 4.71 -13.69
CA ALA A 6 -6.10 4.38 -14.34
C ALA A 6 -7.28 4.43 -13.36
N TYR A 7 -7.07 3.95 -12.12
CA TYR A 7 -8.10 3.98 -11.10
C TYR A 7 -8.43 5.39 -10.61
N PHE A 8 -7.45 6.30 -10.61
CA PHE A 8 -7.65 7.72 -10.36
C PHE A 8 -8.74 8.29 -11.29
N VAL A 9 -8.66 8.02 -12.60
CA VAL A 9 -9.65 8.51 -13.58
C VAL A 9 -11.05 8.01 -13.22
N VAL A 10 -11.19 6.74 -12.85
CA VAL A 10 -12.47 6.15 -12.45
C VAL A 10 -13.04 6.84 -11.22
N ARG A 11 -12.20 7.18 -10.24
CA ARG A 11 -12.64 7.76 -8.96
C ARG A 11 -12.86 9.27 -9.02
N TYR A 12 -12.01 9.98 -9.74
CA TYR A 12 -12.04 11.44 -9.85
C TYR A 12 -13.21 11.94 -10.69
N TYR A 13 -13.55 11.23 -11.77
CA TYR A 13 -14.59 11.65 -12.71
C TYR A 13 -15.93 10.93 -12.55
N ASN A 14 -16.05 9.99 -11.60
CA ASN A 14 -17.31 9.33 -11.30
C ASN A 14 -18.06 10.08 -10.17
N ALA A 15 -19.35 10.31 -10.37
CA ALA A 15 -20.21 11.03 -9.42
C ALA A 15 -20.86 10.11 -8.37
N ASP A 16 -20.49 8.82 -8.32
CA ASP A 16 -21.05 7.86 -7.36
C ASP A 16 -20.63 8.20 -5.92
N PRO A 17 -21.60 8.48 -5.00
CA PRO A 17 -21.33 8.72 -3.59
C PRO A 17 -20.49 7.64 -2.89
N LEU A 18 -20.57 6.38 -3.33
CA LEU A 18 -19.79 5.27 -2.77
C LEU A 18 -18.29 5.39 -3.03
N THR A 19 -17.88 6.24 -3.98
CA THR A 19 -16.48 6.48 -4.35
C THR A 19 -15.92 7.81 -3.84
N THR A 20 -16.72 8.59 -3.09
CA THR A 20 -16.38 9.97 -2.70
C THR A 20 -15.39 10.09 -1.56
N ALA A 21 -15.28 9.08 -0.68
CA ALA A 21 -14.26 9.10 0.35
C ALA A 21 -12.88 8.79 -0.29
N PRO A 22 -11.83 9.53 0.07
CA PRO A 22 -10.46 9.17 -0.31
C PRO A 22 -10.14 7.74 0.15
N LEU A 23 -9.54 6.95 -0.74
CA LEU A 23 -9.21 5.55 -0.45
C LEU A 23 -7.84 5.51 0.22
N PRO A 24 -7.69 4.85 1.39
CA PRO A 24 -6.40 4.71 2.03
C PRO A 24 -5.40 3.96 1.16
N VAL A 25 -4.19 4.51 1.03
CA VAL A 25 -3.06 3.93 0.30
C VAL A 25 -1.85 3.92 1.22
N TYR A 26 -1.37 2.73 1.54
CA TYR A 26 -0.19 2.54 2.36
C TYR A 26 1.00 2.24 1.44
N GLY A 27 2.04 3.07 1.48
CA GLY A 27 3.20 2.92 0.61
C GLY A 27 4.48 3.51 1.19
N PRO A 28 5.63 3.27 0.54
CA PRO A 28 6.91 3.90 0.90
C PRO A 28 6.83 5.44 0.93
N GLU A 29 7.85 6.07 1.50
CA GLU A 29 7.95 7.53 1.47
C GLU A 29 7.94 8.04 0.02
N GLY A 30 7.21 9.13 -0.23
CA GLY A 30 7.11 9.72 -1.57
C GLY A 30 6.09 9.05 -2.52
N THR A 31 5.20 8.19 -2.00
CA THR A 31 4.21 7.46 -2.82
C THR A 31 3.28 8.42 -3.60
N GLU A 32 2.80 9.49 -2.97
CA GLU A 32 1.93 10.48 -3.62
C GLU A 32 2.64 11.18 -4.78
N GLU A 33 3.86 11.67 -4.53
CA GLU A 33 4.67 12.39 -5.52
C GLU A 33 4.98 11.49 -6.71
N ARG A 34 5.31 10.22 -6.45
CA ARG A 34 5.60 9.24 -7.49
C ARG A 34 4.38 8.94 -8.36
N LEU A 35 3.20 8.78 -7.77
CA LEU A 35 1.96 8.53 -8.53
C LEU A 35 1.50 9.77 -9.29
N THR A 36 1.63 10.96 -8.69
CA THR A 36 1.33 12.24 -9.35
C THR A 36 2.21 12.43 -10.58
N ALA A 37 3.53 12.22 -10.43
CA ALA A 37 4.46 12.28 -11.55
C ALA A 37 4.19 11.19 -12.61
N GLY A 38 3.81 9.98 -12.18
CA GLY A 38 3.47 8.88 -13.07
C GLY A 38 2.18 9.10 -13.88
N HIS A 39 1.19 9.78 -13.28
CA HIS A 39 -0.03 10.18 -13.98
C HIS A 39 0.24 11.33 -14.96
N GLY A 40 1.13 12.26 -14.60
CA GLY A 40 1.55 13.38 -15.46
C GLY A 40 0.55 14.55 -15.45
N ASP A 41 -0.62 14.38 -16.06
CA ASP A 41 -1.62 15.45 -16.23
C ASP A 41 -2.76 15.31 -15.21
N THR A 42 -2.59 15.90 -14.02
CA THR A 42 -3.64 15.99 -12.99
C THR A 42 -4.31 17.37 -13.02
N PRO A 43 -5.65 17.48 -12.83
CA PRO A 43 -6.37 18.75 -12.92
C PRO A 43 -5.88 19.84 -11.96
N THR A 44 -5.44 19.42 -10.76
CA THR A 44 -4.81 20.27 -9.75
C THR A 44 -3.64 19.51 -9.13
N ARG A 45 -2.81 20.22 -8.35
CA ARG A 45 -1.76 19.58 -7.54
C ARG A 45 -2.30 18.69 -6.43
N SER A 46 -3.52 18.97 -5.94
CA SER A 46 -4.17 18.21 -4.86
C SER A 46 -5.04 17.06 -5.35
N ALA A 47 -5.30 16.96 -6.66
CA ALA A 47 -6.27 16.01 -7.20
C ALA A 47 -5.97 14.56 -6.77
N MET A 48 -4.70 14.15 -6.75
CA MET A 48 -4.33 12.80 -6.31
C MET A 48 -4.71 12.53 -4.84
N ALA A 49 -4.49 13.51 -3.96
CA ALA A 49 -4.87 13.45 -2.54
C ALA A 49 -6.38 13.60 -2.29
N GLU A 50 -7.13 14.17 -3.25
CA GLU A 50 -8.59 14.18 -3.21
C GLU A 50 -9.17 12.78 -3.45
N VAL A 51 -8.45 11.91 -4.16
CA VAL A 51 -8.86 10.54 -4.48
C VAL A 51 -8.27 9.52 -3.52
N PHE A 52 -7.04 9.72 -3.07
CA PHE A 52 -6.32 8.76 -2.24
C PHE A 52 -5.83 9.42 -0.95
N ASP A 53 -6.02 8.73 0.17
CA ASP A 53 -5.48 9.12 1.46
C ASP A 53 -4.16 8.39 1.68
N PHE A 54 -3.04 9.07 1.52
CA PHE A 54 -1.72 8.46 1.54
C PHE A 54 -1.16 8.32 2.96
N HIS A 55 -0.73 7.11 3.30
CA HIS A 55 -0.11 6.75 4.57
C HIS A 55 1.31 6.23 4.31
N THR A 56 2.31 6.98 4.74
CA THR A 56 3.71 6.51 4.67
C THR A 56 3.91 5.33 5.60
N LEU A 57 4.29 4.19 5.03
CA LEU A 57 4.64 2.99 5.77
C LEU A 57 5.91 3.20 6.59
N LYS A 58 5.92 2.55 7.75
CA LYS A 58 7.09 2.37 8.60
C LYS A 58 7.06 0.94 9.11
N PRO A 59 8.23 0.34 9.39
CA PRO A 59 8.27 -0.96 10.06
C PRO A 59 7.43 -0.96 11.34
N GLY A 60 6.68 -2.05 11.55
CA GLY A 60 5.86 -2.24 12.73
C GLY A 60 4.45 -2.76 12.42
N SER A 61 3.62 -2.74 13.46
CA SER A 61 2.29 -3.34 13.45
C SER A 61 1.18 -2.29 13.49
N PHE A 62 0.16 -2.47 12.67
CA PHE A 62 -1.02 -1.59 12.63
C PHE A 62 -2.26 -2.36 12.18
N ARG A 63 -3.43 -1.74 12.24
CA ARG A 63 -4.69 -2.37 11.86
C ARG A 63 -5.31 -1.69 10.66
N ILE A 64 -5.83 -2.50 9.74
CA ILE A 64 -6.74 -2.06 8.68
C ILE A 64 -8.04 -2.85 8.86
N GLY A 65 -9.07 -2.19 9.40
CA GLY A 65 -10.34 -2.85 9.73
C GLY A 65 -10.13 -4.08 10.64
N PRO A 66 -10.59 -5.27 10.23
CA PRO A 66 -10.48 -6.49 11.04
C PRO A 66 -9.09 -7.14 10.98
N PHE A 67 -8.20 -6.66 10.12
CA PHE A 67 -6.87 -7.23 9.88
C PHE A 67 -5.82 -6.56 10.76
N THR A 68 -4.92 -7.36 11.33
CA THR A 68 -3.66 -6.91 11.90
C THR A 68 -2.59 -7.08 10.83
N LEU A 69 -1.85 -6.02 10.53
CA LEU A 69 -0.74 -6.04 9.59
C LEU A 69 0.57 -5.83 10.35
N HIS A 70 1.58 -6.61 9.98
CA HIS A 70 2.98 -6.38 10.33
C HIS A 70 3.72 -6.06 9.04
N ALA A 71 4.30 -4.88 8.96
CA ALA A 71 5.11 -4.45 7.82
C ALA A 71 6.58 -4.39 8.24
N GLU A 72 7.47 -4.91 7.42
CA GLU A 72 8.92 -4.80 7.62
C GLU A 72 9.62 -4.41 6.33
N GLN A 73 10.68 -3.62 6.43
CA GLN A 73 11.52 -3.31 5.28
C GLN A 73 12.28 -4.56 4.84
N VAL A 74 12.24 -4.83 3.53
CA VAL A 74 12.88 -6.00 2.92
C VAL A 74 14.07 -5.58 2.04
N ARG A 75 14.83 -6.56 1.53
CA ARG A 75 16.05 -6.27 0.76
C ARG A 75 15.73 -6.02 -0.69
N HIS A 76 15.52 -4.76 -1.05
CA HIS A 76 15.27 -4.31 -2.41
C HIS A 76 16.08 -3.04 -2.74
N PRO A 77 16.41 -2.74 -4.02
CA PRO A 77 17.22 -1.56 -4.39
C PRO A 77 16.58 -0.20 -4.07
N VAL A 78 15.26 -0.17 -3.88
CA VAL A 78 14.51 0.98 -3.37
C VAL A 78 13.74 0.56 -2.13
N GLU A 79 13.24 1.52 -1.35
CA GLU A 79 12.40 1.22 -0.19
C GLU A 79 11.23 0.31 -0.59
N ALA A 80 11.16 -0.86 0.04
CA ALA A 80 10.15 -1.88 -0.21
C ALA A 80 9.82 -2.61 1.10
N TYR A 81 8.61 -3.15 1.17
CA TYR A 81 8.08 -3.79 2.36
C TYR A 81 7.55 -5.19 2.06
N GLY A 82 7.80 -6.10 3.00
CA GLY A 82 7.05 -7.34 3.16
C GLY A 82 5.98 -7.15 4.22
N PHE A 83 4.93 -7.96 4.14
CA PHE A 83 3.77 -7.86 5.03
C PHE A 83 3.38 -9.24 5.55
N ARG A 84 3.00 -9.31 6.83
CA ARG A 84 2.16 -10.39 7.36
C ARG A 84 0.79 -9.81 7.69
N VAL A 85 -0.27 -10.44 7.24
CA VAL A 85 -1.66 -10.06 7.46
C VAL A 85 -2.33 -11.15 8.26
N GLU A 86 -2.94 -10.79 9.39
CA GLU A 86 -3.56 -11.74 10.32
C GLU A 86 -5.02 -11.39 10.61
N HIS A 87 -5.87 -12.40 10.65
CA HIS A 87 -7.27 -12.29 11.04
C HIS A 87 -7.84 -13.64 11.48
N GLU A 88 -8.58 -13.68 12.58
CA GLU A 88 -9.27 -14.89 13.09
C GLU A 88 -8.38 -16.14 13.18
N GLY A 89 -7.12 -15.95 13.60
CA GLY A 89 -6.15 -17.05 13.73
C GLY A 89 -5.60 -17.57 12.41
N ARG A 90 -5.85 -16.87 11.29
CA ARG A 90 -5.26 -17.11 9.98
C ARG A 90 -4.26 -16.04 9.62
N SER A 91 -3.28 -16.40 8.79
CA SER A 91 -2.16 -15.55 8.42
C SER A 91 -1.75 -15.71 6.95
N LEU A 92 -1.48 -14.59 6.29
CA LEU A 92 -0.93 -14.50 4.94
C LEU A 92 0.34 -13.65 5.00
N THR A 93 1.45 -14.14 4.47
CA THR A 93 2.64 -13.32 4.23
C THR A 93 2.74 -12.97 2.76
N TYR A 94 2.95 -11.70 2.46
CA TYR A 94 3.25 -11.18 1.13
C TYR A 94 4.65 -10.56 1.15
N SER A 95 5.57 -11.14 0.38
CA SER A 95 6.98 -10.76 0.41
C SER A 95 7.30 -9.40 -0.20
N GLY A 96 6.48 -8.95 -1.16
CA GLY A 96 6.86 -7.89 -2.08
C GLY A 96 8.07 -8.28 -2.94
N ASP A 97 8.63 -7.31 -3.67
CA ASP A 97 9.87 -7.53 -4.41
C ASP A 97 11.06 -7.48 -3.45
N THR A 98 11.80 -8.59 -3.33
CA THR A 98 12.94 -8.66 -2.40
C THR A 98 13.92 -9.77 -2.75
N GLY A 99 15.17 -9.59 -2.33
CA GLY A 99 16.12 -10.69 -2.13
C GLY A 99 15.95 -11.38 -0.76
N PRO A 100 16.85 -12.30 -0.39
CA PRO A 100 16.82 -12.96 0.91
C PRO A 100 16.93 -11.96 2.07
N ALA A 101 15.98 -11.97 3.00
CA ALA A 101 15.90 -10.98 4.08
C ALA A 101 15.44 -11.64 5.40
N PRO A 102 16.22 -11.52 6.50
CA PRO A 102 15.82 -12.08 7.79
C PRO A 102 14.48 -11.55 8.32
N ALA A 103 14.12 -10.32 7.96
CA ALA A 103 12.81 -9.74 8.32
C ALA A 103 11.66 -10.48 7.61
N LEU A 104 11.86 -10.94 6.37
CA LEU A 104 10.86 -11.73 5.66
C LEU A 104 10.69 -13.12 6.30
N ASP A 105 11.79 -13.75 6.74
CA ASP A 105 11.73 -15.02 7.47
C ASP A 105 10.88 -14.89 8.74
N GLN A 106 11.01 -13.76 9.46
CA GLN A 106 10.20 -13.47 10.65
C GLN A 106 8.72 -13.27 10.32
N LEU A 107 8.40 -12.54 9.24
CA LEU A 107 7.03 -12.37 8.80
C LEU A 107 6.40 -13.72 8.40
N ALA A 108 7.15 -14.54 7.66
CA ALA A 108 6.69 -15.80 7.09
C ALA A 108 6.55 -16.94 8.12
N ALA A 109 7.21 -16.85 9.28
CA ALA A 109 7.21 -17.90 10.30
C ALA A 109 5.78 -18.31 10.67
N ASP A 110 5.45 -19.60 10.53
CA ASP A 110 4.12 -20.15 10.82
C ASP A 110 2.95 -19.50 10.05
N SER A 111 3.21 -18.89 8.88
CA SER A 111 2.12 -18.36 8.03
C SER A 111 1.30 -19.50 7.42
N ASP A 112 -0.03 -19.35 7.37
CA ASP A 112 -0.90 -20.33 6.68
C ASP A 112 -0.70 -20.29 5.16
N LEU A 113 -0.37 -19.11 4.61
CA LEU A 113 -0.06 -18.89 3.20
C LEU A 113 1.10 -17.91 3.04
N PHE A 114 1.98 -18.20 2.07
CA PHE A 114 3.08 -17.37 1.62
C PHE A 114 3.08 -17.31 0.09
#